data_AF-A0A7C3LZM1-F1
#
_entry.id   AF-A0A7C3LZM1-F1
#
_cell.length_a   1.000
_cell.length_b   1.000
_cell.length_c   1.000
_cell.angle_alpha   90.00
_cell.angle_beta   90.00
_cell.angle_gamma   90.00
#
_symmetry.space_group_name_H-M   'P 1'
#
loop_
_entity.id
_entity.type
_entity.pdbx_description
1 polymer ?
#
loop_
_entity_poly.entity_id
_entity_poly.type
_entity_poly.pdbx_seq_one_letter_code
_entity_poly.pdbx_strand_id
1 'polypeptide(L)'
;LFDLSFEVWGDLTAWDQTVLRGNLEGTFILFYFNQGTMVGAMVGAMAVSPSDETRKQLQALVKARPAYQAVADKLSDEHADLSALAQ
;
A
#
# COMPACT_ATOMS: atom_id res chain seq x y z
N LEU A 1 -7.98 -12.56 -21.56
CA LEU A 1 -6.73 -11.89 -21.13
C LEU A 1 -7.14 -11.05 -19.93
N PHE A 2 -6.58 -11.28 -18.74
CA PHE A 2 -6.96 -10.51 -17.55
C PHE A 2 -6.29 -9.13 -17.62
N ASP A 3 -7.06 -8.05 -17.47
CA ASP A 3 -6.55 -6.68 -17.42
C ASP A 3 -6.09 -6.40 -15.98
N LEU A 4 -4.87 -6.83 -15.66
CA LEU A 4 -4.28 -6.65 -14.35
C LEU A 4 -3.25 -5.53 -14.42
N SER A 5 -3.49 -4.47 -13.66
CA SER A 5 -2.53 -3.38 -13.48
C SER A 5 -1.94 -3.48 -12.07
N PHE A 6 -0.62 -3.53 -12.01
CA PHE A 6 0.13 -3.47 -10.75
C PHE A 6 1.08 -2.29 -10.78
N GLU A 7 1.03 -1.47 -9.74
CA GLU A 7 2.03 -0.43 -9.51
C GLU A 7 2.71 -0.69 -8.17
N VAL A 8 4.04 -0.59 -8.17
CA VAL A 8 4.90 -0.90 -7.03
C VAL A 8 5.80 0.30 -6.73
N TRP A 9 5.93 0.62 -5.45
CA TRP A 9 6.86 1.64 -4.95
C TRP A 9 7.68 1.10 -3.79
N GLY A 10 8.96 1.46 -3.76
CA GLY A 10 9.88 1.14 -2.65
C GLY A 10 10.82 -0.03 -2.93
N ASP A 11 11.37 -0.59 -1.85
CA ASP A 11 12.26 -1.75 -1.88
C ASP A 11 11.52 -3.00 -1.38
N LEU A 12 11.21 -3.89 -2.31
CA LEU A 12 10.54 -5.17 -2.03
C LEU A 12 11.52 -6.35 -2.05
N THR A 13 12.82 -6.15 -1.81
CA THR A 13 13.77 -7.28 -1.85
C THR A 13 13.87 -8.02 -0.52
N ALA A 14 13.41 -7.42 0.58
CA ALA A 14 13.66 -7.91 1.94
C ALA A 14 12.53 -7.64 2.95
N TRP A 15 11.26 -7.64 2.51
CA TRP A 15 10.14 -7.44 3.45
C TRP A 15 9.93 -8.69 4.34
N ASP A 16 9.53 -8.50 5.59
CA ASP A 16 9.18 -9.57 6.54
C ASP A 16 7.70 -9.55 6.95
N GLN A 17 7.01 -8.43 6.72
CA GLN A 17 5.60 -8.27 7.06
C GLN A 17 4.81 -7.56 5.95
N THR A 18 3.52 -7.90 5.83
CA THR A 18 2.61 -7.29 4.86
C THR A 18 1.26 -6.96 5.48
N VAL A 19 0.68 -5.82 5.10
CA VAL A 19 -0.71 -5.47 5.39
C VAL A 19 -1.50 -5.39 4.09
N LEU A 20 -2.60 -6.13 4.02
CA LEU A 20 -3.55 -6.08 2.91
C LEU A 20 -4.67 -5.09 3.24
N ARG A 21 -4.98 -4.22 2.27
CA ARG A 21 -6.18 -3.38 2.24
C ARG A 21 -7.02 -3.77 1.03
N GLY A 22 -8.31 -3.99 1.24
CA GLY A 22 -9.22 -4.43 0.19
C GLY A 22 -9.19 -5.93 -0.08
N ASN A 23 -9.59 -6.33 -1.29
CA ASN A 23 -9.76 -7.73 -1.67
C ASN A 23 -8.98 -8.06 -2.95
N LEU A 24 -8.29 -9.21 -2.95
CA LEU A 24 -7.52 -9.73 -4.08
C LEU A 24 -8.40 -10.01 -5.32
N GLU A 25 -9.70 -10.22 -5.15
CA GLU A 25 -10.66 -10.38 -6.26
C GLU A 25 -11.13 -9.04 -6.86
N GLY A 26 -10.64 -7.91 -6.35
CA GLY A 26 -11.00 -6.57 -6.80
C GLY A 26 -9.80 -5.63 -6.84
N THR A 27 -9.95 -4.46 -6.21
CA THR A 27 -8.83 -3.53 -5.99
C THR A 27 -8.24 -3.81 -4.61
N PHE A 28 -6.93 -3.99 -4.56
CA PHE A 28 -6.21 -4.21 -3.31
C PHE A 28 -4.92 -3.42 -3.25
N ILE A 29 -4.48 -3.14 -2.02
CA ILE A 29 -3.20 -2.52 -1.74
C ILE A 29 -2.46 -3.40 -0.73
N LEU A 30 -1.23 -3.76 -1.05
CA LEU A 30 -0.31 -4.46 -0.17
C LEU A 30 0.76 -3.48 0.30
N PHE A 31 0.85 -3.29 1.60
CA PHE A 31 1.89 -2.51 2.24
C PHE A 31 2.95 -3.46 2.79
N TYR A 32 4.20 -3.22 2.42
CA TYR A 32 5.35 -4.06 2.77
C TYR A 32 6.19 -3.39 3.84
N PHE A 33 6.55 -4.16 4.85
CA PHE A 33 7.35 -3.72 5.97
C PHE A 33 8.58 -4.61 6.10
N ASN A 34 9.69 -4.00 6.53
CA ASN A 34 10.91 -4.69 6.94
C ASN A 34 11.27 -4.21 8.34
N GLN A 35 11.44 -5.13 9.30
CA GLN A 35 11.81 -4.82 10.68
C GLN A 35 10.88 -3.76 11.31
N GLY A 36 9.59 -3.85 11.02
CA GLY A 36 8.57 -2.92 11.53
C GLY A 36 8.55 -1.54 10.88
N THR A 37 9.27 -1.32 9.77
CA THR A 37 9.25 -0.04 9.02
C THR A 37 8.73 -0.26 7.62
N MET A 38 7.88 0.61 7.10
CA MET A 38 7.37 0.49 5.73
C MET A 38 8.51 0.65 4.73
N VAL A 39 8.68 -0.33 3.85
CA VAL A 39 9.69 -0.35 2.79
C VAL A 39 9.10 -0.20 1.40
N GLY A 40 7.80 -0.50 1.25
CA GLY A 40 7.13 -0.36 -0.03
C GLY A 40 5.62 -0.53 0.04
N ALA A 41 4.98 -0.27 -1.09
CA ALA A 41 3.56 -0.50 -1.29
C ALA A 41 3.33 -0.98 -2.73
N MET A 42 2.39 -1.88 -2.92
CA MET A 42 1.91 -2.33 -4.21
C MET A 42 0.40 -2.16 -4.27
N VAL A 43 -0.10 -1.65 -5.37
CA VAL A 43 -1.53 -1.62 -5.66
C VAL A 43 -1.81 -2.54 -6.85
N GLY A 44 -2.83 -3.38 -6.70
CA GLY A 44 -3.34 -4.25 -7.75
C GLY A 44 -4.81 -3.92 -8.03
N ALA A 45 -5.16 -3.80 -9.31
CA ALA A 45 -6.54 -3.60 -9.73
C ALA A 45 -6.85 -4.38 -11.02
N MET A 46 -8.06 -4.94 -11.09
CA MET A 46 -8.50 -5.83 -12.19
C MET A 46 -9.17 -5.11 -13.38
N ALA A 47 -9.19 -3.78 -13.42
CA ALA A 47 -9.81 -3.02 -14.52
C ALA A 47 -9.48 -1.52 -14.52
N VAL A 48 -9.19 -0.93 -13.35
CA VAL A 48 -9.03 0.51 -13.20
C VAL A 48 -7.74 0.78 -12.46
N SER A 49 -6.78 1.40 -13.14
CA SER A 49 -5.56 1.87 -12.49
C SER A 49 -5.91 2.83 -11.34
N PRO A 50 -5.15 2.82 -10.24
CA PRO A 50 -5.35 3.76 -9.14
C PRO A 50 -5.35 5.20 -9.66
N SER A 51 -6.18 6.04 -9.06
CA SER A 51 -6.21 7.47 -9.39
C SER A 51 -4.85 8.10 -9.07
N ASP A 52 -4.52 9.23 -9.73
CA ASP A 52 -3.30 9.98 -9.43
C ASP A 52 -3.22 10.44 -7.97
N GLU A 53 -4.37 10.63 -7.31
CA GLU A 53 -4.43 10.96 -5.90
C GLU A 53 -3.99 9.78 -5.03
N THR A 54 -4.55 8.59 -5.27
CA THR A 54 -4.13 7.36 -4.57
C THR A 54 -2.65 7.08 -4.80
N ARG A 55 -2.15 7.25 -6.03
CA ARG A 55 -0.73 7.11 -6.36
C ARG A 55 0.14 8.05 -5.53
N LYS A 56 -0.22 9.33 -5.43
CA LYS A 56 0.52 10.31 -4.62
C LYS A 56 0.50 9.98 -3.13
N GLN A 57 -0.65 9.54 -2.60
CA GLN A 57 -0.78 9.13 -1.20
C GLN A 57 0.10 7.92 -0.88
N LEU A 58 0.09 6.89 -1.74
CA LEU A 58 0.95 5.70 -1.56
C LEU A 58 2.43 6.04 -1.65
N GLN A 59 2.83 6.89 -2.60
CA GLN A 59 4.21 7.36 -2.69
C GLN A 59 4.62 8.20 -1.47
N ALA A 60 3.72 9.01 -0.92
CA ALA A 60 3.96 9.76 0.30
C ALA A 60 4.16 8.83 1.51
N LEU A 61 3.32 7.79 1.64
CA LEU A 61 3.46 6.77 2.69
C LEU A 61 4.80 6.04 2.61
N VAL A 62 5.18 5.55 1.42
CA VAL A 62 6.44 4.84 1.21
C VAL A 62 7.65 5.76 1.46
N LYS A 63 7.52 7.07 1.20
CA LYS A 63 8.57 8.05 1.53
C LYS A 63 8.64 8.35 3.04
N ALA A 64 7.49 8.46 3.71
CA ALA A 64 7.42 8.70 5.15
C ALA A 64 7.96 7.50 5.96
N ARG A 65 7.87 6.28 5.40
CA ARG A 65 8.32 5.03 6.02
C ARG A 65 7.77 4.87 7.45
N PRO A 66 6.44 4.96 7.65
CA PRO A 66 5.87 4.85 8.99
C PRO A 66 6.15 3.49 9.63
N ALA A 67 6.18 3.47 10.96
CA ALA A 67 6.33 2.25 11.73
C ALA A 67 5.05 1.41 11.68
N TYR A 68 5.19 0.11 11.48
CA TYR A 68 4.09 -0.87 11.38
C TYR A 68 3.06 -0.70 12.50
N GLN A 69 3.50 -0.64 13.76
CA GLN A 69 2.60 -0.51 14.91
C GLN A 69 1.74 0.76 14.91
N ALA A 70 2.18 1.83 14.23
CA ALA A 70 1.43 3.09 14.18
C ALA A 70 0.33 3.07 13.11
N VAL A 71 0.52 2.30 12.03
CA VAL A 71 -0.32 2.38 10.83
C VAL A 71 -1.02 1.07 10.46
N ALA A 72 -0.58 -0.10 10.93
CA ALA A 72 -1.08 -1.39 10.47
C ALA A 72 -2.61 -1.53 10.56
N ASP A 73 -3.20 -1.25 11.72
CA ASP A 73 -4.66 -1.35 11.92
C ASP A 73 -5.44 -0.40 10.99
N LYS A 74 -4.91 0.81 10.78
CA LYS A 74 -5.52 1.81 9.90
C LYS A 74 -5.30 1.51 8.42
N LEU A 75 -4.21 0.85 8.06
CA LEU A 75 -3.93 0.45 6.69
C LEU A 75 -4.85 -0.68 6.25
N SER A 76 -5.21 -1.62 7.14
CA SER A 76 -6.20 -2.65 6.82
C SER A 76 -7.62 -2.11 6.65
N ASP A 77 -7.93 -0.94 7.22
CA ASP A 77 -9.23 -0.30 7.07
C ASP A 77 -9.35 0.39 5.70
N GLU A 78 -10.30 -0.08 4.89
CA GLU A 78 -10.59 0.47 3.56
C GLU A 78 -11.15 1.90 3.60
N HIS A 79 -11.70 2.34 4.73
CA HIS A 79 -12.28 3.67 4.90
C HIS A 79 -11.30 4.70 5.48
N ALA A 80 -10.15 4.26 6.00
CA ALA A 80 -9.17 5.14 6.58
C ALA A 80 -8.42 5.96 5.51
N ASP A 81 -8.25 7.26 5.75
CA ASP A 81 -7.52 8.13 4.83
C ASP A 81 -6.01 7.81 4.87
N LEU A 82 -5.47 7.37 3.74
CA LEU A 82 -4.05 7.03 3.58
C LEU A 82 -3.15 8.26 3.73
N SER A 83 -3.64 9.45 3.37
CA SER A 83 -2.85 10.68 3.48
C SER A 83 -2.57 11.08 4.94
N ALA A 84 -3.51 10.79 5.84
CA ALA A 84 -3.35 11.03 7.28
C ALA A 84 -2.32 10.10 7.94
N LEU A 85 -1.95 8.99 7.27
CA LEU A 85 -0.99 7.99 7.75
C LEU A 85 0.45 8.28 7.30
N ALA A 86 0.64 9.26 6.39
CA ALA A 86 1.93 9.64 5.83
C ALA A 86 2.64 10.79 6.59
N GLN A 87 2.20 11.08 7.82
CA GLN A 87 2.73 12.17 8.66
C GLN A 87 4.06 11.83 9.32
#